data_AF-A0A1X9WIX0-F1
#
_entry.id   AF-A0A1X9WIX0-F1
#
_cell.length_a   1.000
_cell.length_b   1.000
_cell.length_c   1.000
_cell.angle_alpha   90.00
_cell.angle_beta   90.00
_cell.angle_gamma   90.00
#
_symmetry.space_group_name_H-M   'P 1'
#
loop_
_entity.id
_entity.type
_entity.pdbx_description
1 polymer ?
#
loop_
_entity_poly.entity_id
_entity_poly.type
_entity_poly.pdbx_seq_one_letter_code
_entity_poly.pdbx_strand_id
1 'polypeptide(L)'
;VWRTSGSSNGSYSNLGSHRGSFTGRNTGSGTLFVYASGGNGGSAGGDCANTSRLQGYVAGALISTNASNNPSYGKTAFISFAVPAGATYQITSYPAQNYSCGSGVFSVFGYQT
;
A
#
# COMPACT_ATOMS: atom_id res chain seq x y z
N VAL A 1 0.81 -36.43 12.63
CA VAL A 1 1.43 -35.63 13.72
C VAL A 1 0.96 -34.20 13.55
N TRP A 2 0.04 -33.74 14.40
CA TRP A 2 -0.24 -32.31 14.52
C TRP A 2 0.96 -31.69 15.24
N ARG A 3 1.78 -30.93 14.51
CA ARG A 3 2.83 -30.12 15.12
C ARG A 3 2.21 -28.76 15.37
N THR A 4 2.01 -28.41 16.63
CA THR A 4 1.95 -27.01 17.08
C THR A 4 3.36 -26.45 16.85
N SER A 5 3.66 -26.05 15.62
CA SER A 5 4.82 -25.19 15.35
C SER A 5 4.55 -23.90 16.12
N GLY A 6 5.42 -23.61 17.09
CA GLY A 6 5.26 -22.53 18.06
C GLY A 6 4.68 -21.29 17.41
N SER A 7 3.67 -20.72 18.06
CA SER A 7 3.08 -19.44 17.68
C SER A 7 4.21 -18.42 17.58
N SER A 8 4.71 -18.17 16.36
CA SER A 8 5.59 -17.05 16.15
C SER A 8 4.69 -15.83 16.27
N ASN A 9 4.92 -15.05 17.32
CA ASN A 9 4.18 -13.83 17.55
C ASN A 9 4.51 -12.92 16.37
N GLY A 10 3.63 -12.86 15.38
CA GLY A 10 3.85 -12.01 14.22
C GLY A 10 4.02 -10.57 14.68
N SER A 11 4.97 -9.87 14.07
CA SER A 11 5.34 -8.52 14.44
C SER A 11 4.87 -7.53 13.40
N TYR A 12 4.33 -6.39 13.86
CA TYR A 12 4.07 -5.25 12.99
C TYR A 12 5.32 -4.37 12.93
N SER A 13 5.72 -3.99 11.73
CA SER A 13 6.79 -3.03 11.46
C SER A 13 6.22 -1.81 10.74
N ASN A 14 6.62 -0.63 11.19
CA ASN A 14 6.33 0.61 10.48
C ASN A 14 7.35 0.73 9.34
N LEU A 15 6.87 0.72 8.09
CA LEU A 15 7.69 0.81 6.88
C LEU A 15 7.79 2.26 6.36
N GLY A 16 7.21 3.22 7.07
CA GLY A 16 7.32 4.65 6.82
C GLY A 16 6.16 5.26 6.05
N SER A 17 6.27 6.57 5.84
CA SER A 17 5.38 7.37 5.01
C SER A 17 6.07 7.73 3.70
N HIS A 18 5.37 7.58 2.59
CA HIS A 18 5.89 7.64 1.24
C HIS A 18 5.03 8.52 0.35
N ARG A 19 5.59 8.99 -0.77
CA ARG A 19 4.89 9.79 -1.78
C ARG A 19 5.12 9.21 -3.17
N GLY A 20 4.03 8.98 -3.90
CA GLY A 20 4.06 8.50 -5.29
C GLY A 20 4.33 7.01 -5.40
N SER A 21 5.54 6.56 -5.06
CA SER A 21 5.88 5.13 -5.13
C SER A 21 6.77 4.70 -3.98
N PHE A 22 6.56 3.48 -3.50
CA PHE A 22 7.41 2.80 -2.54
C PHE A 22 7.67 1.38 -3.02
N THR A 23 8.92 0.94 -2.99
CA THR A 23 9.31 -0.43 -3.34
C THR A 23 10.01 -1.06 -2.15
N GLY A 24 9.71 -2.33 -1.91
CA GLY A 24 10.39 -3.12 -0.89
C GLY A 24 10.57 -4.57 -1.32
N ARG A 25 11.22 -5.32 -0.45
CA ARG A 25 11.41 -6.76 -0.61
C ARG A 25 11.07 -7.46 0.69
N ASN A 26 10.37 -8.59 0.61
CA ASN A 26 10.21 -9.46 1.76
C ASN A 26 11.52 -10.23 1.97
N THR A 27 12.33 -9.80 2.95
CA THR A 27 13.59 -10.44 3.34
C THR A 27 13.43 -11.49 4.43
N GLY A 28 12.24 -11.61 5.03
CA GLY A 28 11.94 -12.64 6.02
C GLY A 28 11.67 -14.00 5.39
N SER A 29 11.59 -15.03 6.24
CA SER A 29 11.34 -16.42 5.84
C SER A 29 9.85 -16.75 5.63
N GLY A 30 8.95 -15.91 6.14
CA GLY A 30 7.49 -16.10 6.06
C GLY A 30 6.80 -15.18 5.05
N THR A 31 5.47 -15.25 4.98
CA THR A 31 4.67 -14.30 4.20
C THR A 31 4.63 -12.95 4.90
N LEU A 32 4.95 -11.88 4.17
CA LEU A 32 4.78 -10.50 4.64
C LEU A 32 3.41 -9.99 4.21
N PHE A 33 2.56 -9.60 5.14
CA PHE A 33 1.36 -8.83 4.85
C PHE A 33 1.69 -7.35 4.85
N VAL A 34 1.44 -6.68 3.73
CA VAL A 34 1.64 -5.25 3.58
C VAL A 34 0.30 -4.55 3.70
N TYR A 35 0.24 -3.52 4.54
CA TYR A 35 -0.91 -2.65 4.73
C TYR A 35 -0.52 -1.23 4.33
N ALA A 36 -1.28 -0.62 3.44
CA ALA A 36 -1.04 0.76 3.03
C ALA A 36 -2.32 1.58 3.15
N SER A 37 -2.20 2.75 3.76
CA SER A 37 -3.30 3.68 3.97
C SER A 37 -2.92 5.09 3.51
N GLY A 38 -3.83 5.80 2.87
CA GLY A 38 -3.61 7.15 2.34
C GLY A 38 -3.98 7.20 0.88
N GLY A 39 -3.04 7.55 0.01
CA GLY A 39 -3.31 7.66 -1.42
C GLY A 39 -3.81 9.05 -1.85
N ASN A 40 -4.00 9.95 -0.89
CA ASN A 40 -4.45 11.34 -1.04
C ASN A 40 -3.27 12.33 -0.90
N GLY A 41 -3.43 13.58 -1.33
CA GLY A 41 -2.40 14.62 -1.11
C GLY A 41 -1.74 15.18 -2.37
N GLY A 42 -2.45 15.18 -3.50
CA GLY A 42 -2.21 16.18 -4.53
C GLY A 42 -2.61 17.55 -3.99
N SER A 43 -1.67 18.51 -3.94
CA SER A 43 -1.91 19.88 -3.45
C SER A 43 -2.86 20.70 -4.35
N ALA A 44 -3.63 20.04 -5.21
CA ALA A 44 -4.45 20.66 -6.23
C ALA A 44 -5.91 20.70 -5.77
N GLY A 45 -6.51 21.89 -5.78
CA GLY A 45 -7.96 22.07 -5.66
C GLY A 45 -8.70 21.56 -6.91
N GLY A 46 -10.04 21.61 -6.88
CA GLY A 46 -10.87 21.15 -8.00
C GLY A 46 -10.95 19.63 -8.10
N ASP A 47 -10.78 19.07 -9.30
CA ASP A 47 -10.93 17.63 -9.58
C ASP A 47 -9.89 16.74 -8.88
N CYS A 48 -8.81 17.34 -8.39
CA CYS A 48 -7.78 16.68 -7.60
C CYS A 48 -8.06 16.72 -6.09
N ALA A 49 -8.93 17.62 -5.64
CA ALA A 49 -9.29 17.74 -4.24
C ALA A 49 -9.86 16.39 -3.80
N ASN A 50 -9.45 15.90 -2.63
CA ASN A 50 -10.06 14.74 -1.98
C ASN A 50 -9.98 13.37 -2.71
N THR A 51 -9.32 13.31 -3.86
CA THR A 51 -9.13 12.05 -4.59
C THR A 51 -8.04 11.19 -3.92
N SER A 52 -8.18 9.87 -4.02
CA SER A 52 -7.18 8.92 -3.55
C SER A 52 -7.03 7.73 -4.46
N ARG A 53 -5.81 7.19 -4.50
CA ARG A 53 -5.55 5.93 -5.19
C ARG A 53 -4.36 5.22 -4.57
N LEU A 54 -4.51 3.92 -4.35
CA LEU A 54 -3.43 3.01 -4.00
C LEU A 54 -3.48 1.78 -4.89
N GLN A 55 -2.30 1.34 -5.34
CA GLN A 55 -2.11 0.10 -6.08
C GLN A 55 -0.92 -0.65 -5.49
N GLY A 56 -1.12 -1.92 -5.17
CA GLY A 56 -0.11 -2.83 -4.65
C GLY A 56 0.26 -3.88 -5.69
N TYR A 57 1.56 -4.03 -5.93
CA TYR A 57 2.14 -4.99 -6.86
C TYR A 57 3.06 -5.96 -6.12
N VAL A 58 3.07 -7.21 -6.54
CA VAL A 58 3.98 -8.25 -6.05
C VAL A 58 4.61 -8.94 -7.24
N ALA A 59 5.95 -8.99 -7.28
CA ALA A 59 6.70 -9.51 -8.42
C ALA A 59 6.26 -8.92 -9.79
N GLY A 60 5.83 -7.66 -9.80
CA GLY A 60 5.35 -6.95 -10.98
C GLY A 60 3.86 -7.15 -11.33
N ALA A 61 3.16 -8.08 -10.69
CA ALA A 61 1.72 -8.28 -10.89
C ALA A 61 0.90 -7.36 -9.98
N LEU A 62 -0.16 -6.74 -10.50
CA LEU A 62 -1.11 -5.96 -9.70
C LEU A 62 -1.95 -6.90 -8.83
N ILE A 63 -1.82 -6.80 -7.51
CA ILE A 63 -2.50 -7.68 -6.56
C ILE A 63 -3.67 -6.98 -5.87
N SER A 64 -3.54 -5.68 -5.61
CA SER A 64 -4.55 -4.93 -4.85
C SER A 64 -4.68 -3.52 -5.37
N THR A 65 -5.91 -3.01 -5.45
CA THR A 65 -6.16 -1.63 -5.83
C THR A 65 -7.37 -1.07 -5.10
N ASN A 66 -7.27 0.19 -4.71
CA ASN A 66 -8.37 0.96 -4.16
C ASN A 66 -8.23 2.40 -4.65
N ALA A 67 -9.30 2.94 -5.23
CA ALA A 67 -9.29 4.28 -5.80
C ALA A 67 -10.64 4.97 -5.57
N SER A 68 -10.59 6.26 -5.29
CA SER A 68 -11.74 7.15 -5.21
C SER A 68 -11.43 8.45 -5.93
N ASN A 69 -12.13 8.71 -7.03
CA ASN A 69 -12.04 9.96 -7.79
C ASN A 69 -13.13 10.96 -7.37
N ASN A 70 -13.75 10.78 -6.19
CA ASN A 70 -14.80 11.68 -5.74
C ASN A 70 -14.19 12.94 -5.08
N PRO A 71 -14.34 14.13 -5.68
CA PRO A 71 -13.74 15.35 -5.15
C PRO A 71 -14.51 15.96 -3.97
N SER A 72 -15.73 15.49 -3.70
CA SER A 72 -16.61 16.05 -2.66
C SER A 72 -16.26 15.58 -1.24
N TYR A 73 -15.53 14.47 -1.08
CA TYR A 73 -15.21 13.90 0.24
C TYR A 73 -13.79 13.41 0.30
N GLY A 74 -13.00 13.90 1.27
CA GLY A 74 -11.61 13.48 1.51
C GLY A 74 -11.51 12.00 1.82
N LYS A 75 -11.41 11.16 0.78
CA LYS A 75 -11.30 9.71 0.93
C LYS A 75 -9.83 9.35 1.05
N THR A 76 -9.47 8.62 2.10
CA THR A 76 -8.25 7.84 2.16
C THR A 76 -8.54 6.45 1.58
N ALA A 77 -7.64 5.96 0.74
CA ALA A 77 -7.64 4.59 0.26
C ALA A 77 -6.90 3.69 1.25
N PHE A 78 -7.30 2.43 1.29
CA PHE A 78 -6.62 1.38 2.02
C PHE A 78 -6.48 0.15 1.13
N ILE A 79 -5.29 -0.43 1.09
CA ILE A 79 -5.02 -1.72 0.46
C ILE A 79 -4.24 -2.61 1.41
N SER A 80 -4.49 -3.91 1.31
CA SER A 80 -3.65 -4.94 1.91
C SER A 80 -3.37 -6.04 0.89
N PHE A 81 -2.19 -6.64 0.99
CA PHE A 81 -1.79 -7.76 0.13
C PHE A 81 -0.66 -8.59 0.77
N ALA A 82 -0.58 -9.85 0.38
CA ALA A 82 0.45 -10.78 0.83
C ALA A 82 1.65 -10.79 -0.13
N VAL A 83 2.86 -10.81 0.41
CA VAL A 83 4.13 -10.86 -0.32
C VAL A 83 4.87 -12.15 0.08
N PRO A 84 5.09 -13.10 -0.85
CA PRO A 84 5.85 -14.31 -0.58
C PRO A 84 7.30 -14.00 -0.12
N ALA A 85 7.90 -14.93 0.62
CA ALA A 85 9.30 -14.81 1.04
C ALA A 85 10.21 -14.63 -0.18
N GLY A 86 11.13 -13.67 -0.11
CA GLY A 86 12.06 -13.35 -1.19
C GLY A 86 11.50 -12.53 -2.34
N ALA A 87 10.18 -12.32 -2.42
CA ALA A 87 9.55 -11.53 -3.48
C ALA A 87 9.69 -10.01 -3.24
N THR A 88 9.69 -9.26 -4.34
CA THR A 88 9.61 -7.80 -4.32
C THR A 88 8.17 -7.34 -4.35
N TYR A 89 7.91 -6.16 -3.79
CA TYR A 89 6.62 -5.51 -3.85
C TYR A 89 6.77 -4.02 -4.14
N GLN A 90 5.71 -3.43 -4.68
CA GLN A 90 5.63 -2.01 -4.97
C GLN A 90 4.25 -1.48 -4.59
N ILE A 91 4.22 -0.29 -4.04
CA ILE A 91 3.00 0.47 -3.77
C ILE A 91 3.10 1.75 -4.55
N THR A 92 2.04 2.07 -5.29
CA THR A 92 1.96 3.33 -6.05
C THR A 92 0.71 4.10 -5.68
N SER A 93 0.82 5.42 -5.76
CA SER A 93 -0.15 6.39 -5.29
C SER A 93 -0.16 7.60 -6.22
N TYR A 94 -1.03 7.53 -7.21
CA TYR A 94 -1.26 8.59 -8.20
C TYR A 94 -2.77 8.89 -8.22
N PRO A 95 -3.26 9.74 -7.29
CA PRO A 95 -4.66 10.14 -7.24
C PRO A 95 -5.10 10.78 -8.55
N ALA A 96 -6.30 10.41 -9.03
CA ALA A 96 -6.89 10.85 -10.29
C ALA A 96 -5.98 10.71 -11.52
N GLN A 97 -5.87 9.49 -12.06
CA GLN A 97 -5.03 9.16 -13.23
C GLN A 97 -5.31 10.00 -14.49
N ASN A 98 -6.49 10.65 -14.56
CA ASN A 98 -6.93 11.47 -15.70
C ASN A 98 -6.51 12.94 -15.59
N TYR A 99 -5.97 13.36 -14.44
CA TYR A 99 -5.59 14.74 -14.17
C TYR A 99 -4.20 14.76 -13.52
N SER A 100 -3.39 15.79 -13.80
CA SER A 100 -2.06 15.93 -13.20
C SER A 100 -2.12 16.38 -11.74
N CYS A 101 -2.74 15.57 -10.88
CA CYS A 101 -2.90 15.83 -9.44
C CYS A 101 -1.62 15.54 -8.64
N GLY A 102 -0.62 14.97 -9.30
CA GLY A 102 0.67 14.63 -8.69
C GLY A 102 0.61 13.38 -7.82
N SER A 103 1.68 13.19 -7.06
CA SER A 103 1.88 12.00 -6.23
C SER A 103 1.14 12.11 -4.89
N GLY A 104 0.30 11.11 -4.60
CA GLY A 104 -0.38 10.99 -3.32
C GLY A 104 0.58 10.50 -2.23
N VAL A 105 0.23 10.79 -0.98
CA VAL A 105 0.99 10.41 0.22
C VAL A 105 0.30 9.23 0.90
N PHE A 106 1.08 8.29 1.42
CA PHE A 106 0.56 7.09 2.08
C PHE A 106 1.54 6.57 3.13
N SER A 107 1.01 5.87 4.13
CA SER A 107 1.79 5.21 5.16
C SER A 107 1.69 3.69 5.00
N VAL A 108 2.76 2.99 5.34
CA VAL A 108 2.89 1.55 5.10
C VAL A 108 3.29 0.85 6.39
N PHE A 109 2.61 -0.26 6.67
CA PHE A 109 2.97 -1.20 7.73
C PHE A 109 3.16 -2.60 7.14
N GLY A 110 4.10 -3.35 7.71
CA GLY A 110 4.34 -4.75 7.41
C GLY A 110 3.97 -5.62 8.60
N TYR A 111 3.41 -6.81 8.36
CA TYR A 111 3.20 -7.84 9.38
C TYR A 111 3.80 -9.16 8.91
N GLN A 112 4.60 -9.80 9.75
CA GLN A 112 5.23 -11.09 9.43
C GLN A 112 5.40 -11.93 10.69
N THR A 113 5.19 -13.24 10.53
CA THR A 113 5.35 -14.31 11.53
C THR A 113 6.68 -15.03 11.36
#